data_AF-A0A1U7WM45-F1
#
_entry.id   AF-A0A1U7WM45-F1
#
_cell.length_a   1.000
_cell.length_b   1.000
_cell.length_c   1.000
_cell.angle_alpha   90.00
_cell.angle_beta   90.00
_cell.angle_gamma   90.00
#
_symmetry.space_group_name_H-M   'P 1'
#
loop_
_entity.id
_entity.type
_entity.pdbx_description
1 polymer ?
#
loop_
_entity_poly.entity_id
_entity_poly.type
_entity_poly.pdbx_seq_one_letter_code
_entity_poly.pdbx_strand_id
1 'polypeptide(L)'
;MSRLSFRPRPLDIHKKLPILKSVKDFEDDDTTSNTRNHIIRLAAEAADVEVQQTSSKKLVPEIPIPEYVVVDTYERDYSRTFAQPTSYIHARGARAEIGEFVDYNLDNEDEDWLQDINRERKALAAEKLETILHKLEVLDHKARERAGVITPTLGSPILVLLSFDAAVEALQSLTIKYGVFQSVYTYWKDKRERWQKPILRRLQPPPPVSDTNPYNVFRPREKAHRLHTRRMQRRENNVQSFEKLRQVSVELQMEFLIRFFCVLTTRNKKQTIAKQGFHLWLFYRVLAPYWPRPLCYDDLAQHLS
;
A
#
# COMPACT_ATOMS: atom_id res chain seq x y z
N MET A 1 21.08 49.27 49.18
CA MET A 1 19.99 48.41 48.66
C MET A 1 18.87 49.29 48.13
N SER A 2 18.84 49.60 46.82
CA SER A 2 17.73 50.36 46.22
C SER A 2 16.69 49.37 45.68
N ARG A 3 15.48 49.39 46.23
CA ARG A 3 14.36 48.62 45.68
C ARG A 3 14.02 49.15 44.29
N LEU A 4 14.13 48.30 43.27
CA LEU A 4 13.56 48.57 41.94
C LEU A 4 12.05 48.76 42.11
N SER A 5 11.58 50.01 42.02
CA SER A 5 10.16 50.30 42.05
C SER A 5 9.55 49.83 40.73
N PHE A 6 8.84 48.71 40.75
CA PHE A 6 7.90 48.37 39.68
C PHE A 6 6.79 49.41 39.69
N ARG A 7 6.90 50.43 38.83
CA ARG A 7 5.74 51.28 38.52
C ARG A 7 4.83 50.43 37.64
N PRO A 8 3.58 50.14 38.05
CA PRO A 8 2.66 49.44 37.18
C PRO A 8 2.49 50.27 35.91
N ARG A 9 2.95 49.75 34.76
CA ARG A 9 2.67 50.39 33.47
C ARG A 9 1.14 50.31 33.28
N PRO A 10 0.45 51.44 33.02
CA PRO A 10 -0.99 51.42 32.79
C PRO A 10 -1.32 50.45 31.65
N LEU A 11 -2.40 49.69 31.81
CA LEU A 11 -2.85 48.74 30.81
C LEU A 11 -3.15 49.50 29.51
N ASP A 12 -2.38 49.21 28.47
CA ASP A 12 -2.60 49.78 27.14
C ASP A 12 -3.79 49.05 26.49
N ILE A 13 -4.94 49.73 26.47
CA ILE A 13 -6.20 49.23 25.91
C ILE A 13 -6.06 48.95 24.39
N HIS A 14 -5.07 49.55 23.73
CA HIS A 14 -4.80 49.35 22.30
C HIS A 14 -3.84 48.19 22.02
N LYS A 15 -3.27 47.57 23.06
CA LYS A 15 -2.43 46.39 22.91
C LYS A 15 -3.31 45.21 22.48
N LYS A 16 -3.10 44.73 21.25
CA LYS A 16 -3.79 43.54 20.73
C LYS A 16 -3.45 42.32 21.59
N LEU A 17 -4.48 41.58 21.97
CA LEU A 17 -4.34 40.33 22.72
C LEU A 17 -3.75 39.24 21.82
N PRO A 18 -2.91 38.34 22.37
CA PRO A 18 -2.52 37.14 21.65
C PRO A 18 -3.76 36.29 21.37
N ILE A 19 -3.92 35.87 20.11
CA ILE A 19 -5.00 34.97 19.70
C ILE A 19 -4.49 33.55 19.90
N LEU A 20 -5.17 32.81 20.77
CA LEU A 20 -4.91 31.39 21.00
C LEU A 20 -5.80 30.59 20.05
N LYS A 21 -5.19 29.68 19.28
CA LYS A 21 -5.92 28.80 18.35
C LYS A 21 -6.27 27.47 19.02
N SER A 22 -5.44 27.02 19.97
CA SER A 22 -5.67 25.80 20.74
C SER A 22 -5.28 25.93 22.22
N VAL A 23 -5.79 25.04 23.08
CA VAL A 23 -5.38 24.93 24.50
C VAL A 23 -3.92 24.51 24.64
N LYS A 24 -3.31 23.89 23.61
CA LYS A 24 -1.88 23.55 23.62
C LYS A 24 -1.00 24.80 23.44
N ASP A 25 -1.52 25.85 22.80
CA ASP A 25 -0.81 27.13 22.65
C ASP A 25 -0.59 27.86 23.99
N PHE A 26 -1.23 27.39 25.08
CA PHE A 26 -0.96 27.85 26.44
C PHE A 26 0.32 27.26 27.04
N GLU A 27 0.76 26.09 26.58
CA GLU A 27 1.88 25.32 27.15
C GLU A 27 3.21 25.59 26.42
N ASP A 28 3.16 26.15 25.20
CA ASP A 28 4.34 26.32 24.32
C ASP A 28 5.19 27.58 24.62
N ASP A 29 4.90 28.36 25.67
CA ASP A 29 5.75 29.50 26.05
C ASP A 29 7.10 29.06 26.69
N ASP A 30 7.27 27.75 26.98
CA ASP A 30 8.50 27.18 27.54
C ASP A 30 9.33 26.35 26.53
N THR A 31 8.91 26.19 25.28
CA THR A 31 9.64 25.41 24.27
C THR A 31 10.56 26.28 23.39
N THR A 32 11.67 26.72 24.00
CA THR A 32 13.00 26.83 23.35
C THR A 32 13.04 27.36 21.90
N SER A 33 12.71 28.63 21.68
CA SER A 33 13.41 29.49 20.70
C SER A 33 12.85 30.90 20.73
N ASN A 34 13.48 31.82 21.48
CA ASN A 34 13.51 33.29 21.26
C ASN A 34 13.76 34.12 22.54
N THR A 35 14.14 33.51 23.66
CA THR A 35 14.54 34.25 24.88
C THR A 35 15.75 35.18 24.70
N ARG A 36 16.60 34.95 23.68
CA ARG A 36 17.69 35.89 23.34
C ARG A 36 17.21 37.24 22.78
N ASN A 37 16.06 37.28 22.12
CA ASN A 37 15.54 38.52 21.52
C ASN A 37 14.76 39.38 22.53
N HIS A 38 14.28 38.79 23.63
CA HIS A 38 13.53 39.53 24.66
C HIS A 38 14.44 40.25 25.67
N ILE A 39 15.61 39.70 25.99
CA ILE A 39 16.58 40.33 26.91
C ILE A 39 17.21 41.59 26.27
N ILE A 40 17.49 41.55 24.96
CA ILE A 40 18.07 42.70 24.24
C ILE A 40 17.10 43.89 24.14
N ARG A 41 15.79 43.62 24.12
CA ARG A 41 14.77 44.68 24.06
C ARG A 41 14.56 45.44 25.37
N LEU A 42 14.77 44.80 26.51
CA LEU A 42 14.65 45.46 27.82
C LEU A 42 15.90 46.29 28.19
N ALA A 43 17.08 45.92 27.68
CA ALA A 43 18.31 46.67 27.91
C ALA A 43 18.43 47.96 27.08
N ALA A 44 17.70 48.06 25.95
CA ALA A 44 17.79 49.19 25.02
C ALA A 44 16.79 50.33 25.30
N GLU A 45 15.83 50.17 26.22
CA GLU A 45 14.82 51.21 26.55
C GLU A 45 15.34 52.30 27.52
N ALA A 46 16.61 52.27 27.92
CA ALA A 46 17.21 53.21 28.87
C ALA A 46 18.06 54.34 28.22
N ALA A 47 18.13 54.42 26.89
CA ALA A 47 18.84 55.49 26.19
C ALA A 47 17.95 56.10 25.11
N ASP A 48 17.30 57.20 25.50
CA ASP A 48 17.16 58.45 24.77
C ASP A 48 16.76 58.49 23.28
N VAL A 49 15.68 59.28 23.09
CA VAL A 49 15.45 60.25 22.01
C VAL A 49 14.78 59.75 20.72
N GLU A 50 13.60 60.35 20.52
CA GLU A 50 12.93 60.70 19.26
C GLU A 50 13.49 60.10 17.98
N VAL A 51 12.71 59.26 17.29
CA VAL A 51 12.22 59.52 15.93
C VAL A 51 10.96 58.67 15.72
N GLN A 52 9.83 59.34 15.43
CA GLN A 52 8.66 58.70 14.82
C GLN A 52 9.04 58.18 13.43
N GLN A 53 9.47 56.91 13.34
CA GLN A 53 9.45 56.18 12.08
C GLN A 53 8.16 55.36 12.02
N THR A 54 7.15 55.91 11.35
CA THR A 54 6.00 55.17 10.85
C THR A 54 6.48 54.24 9.73
N SER A 55 7.19 53.17 10.08
CA SER A 55 7.50 52.11 9.14
C SER A 55 6.19 51.37 8.85
N SER A 56 5.58 51.65 7.71
CA SER A 56 4.53 50.85 7.11
C SER A 56 5.08 49.47 6.76
N LYS A 57 5.27 48.63 7.80
CA LYS A 57 5.58 47.21 7.64
C LYS A 57 4.35 46.59 6.98
N LYS A 58 4.44 46.41 5.66
CA LYS A 58 3.53 45.57 4.89
C LYS A 58 3.33 44.28 5.69
N LEU A 59 2.09 44.04 6.12
CA LEU A 59 1.70 42.81 6.79
C LEU A 59 2.05 41.67 5.83
N VAL A 60 3.15 40.98 6.11
CA VAL A 60 3.48 39.75 5.39
C VAL A 60 2.30 38.82 5.66
N PRO A 61 1.57 38.35 4.63
CA PRO A 61 0.46 37.45 4.83
C PRO A 61 0.99 36.20 5.57
N GLU A 62 0.47 35.96 6.76
CA GLU A 62 0.79 34.78 7.56
C GLU A 62 0.35 33.55 6.76
N ILE A 63 1.32 32.74 6.33
CA ILE A 63 1.04 31.50 5.61
C ILE A 63 0.54 30.49 6.66
N PRO A 64 -0.69 29.98 6.54
CA PRO A 64 -1.20 29.00 7.49
C PRO A 64 -0.33 27.73 7.44
N ILE A 65 0.19 27.30 8.59
CA ILE A 65 0.93 26.05 8.74
C ILE A 65 -0.06 24.98 9.19
N PRO A 66 -0.19 23.85 8.46
CA PRO A 66 -1.06 22.76 8.87
C PRO A 66 -0.54 22.09 10.14
N GLU A 67 -1.44 21.75 11.05
CA GLU A 67 -1.12 20.97 12.25
C GLU A 67 -0.94 19.48 11.89
N TYR A 68 -0.07 18.80 12.65
CA TYR A 68 0.10 17.34 12.54
C TYR A 68 -0.52 16.64 13.75
N VAL A 69 -0.95 15.40 13.54
CA VAL A 69 -1.56 14.55 14.57
C VAL A 69 -0.72 13.28 14.70
N VAL A 70 -0.39 12.91 15.94
CA VAL A 70 0.26 11.62 16.23
C VAL A 70 -0.82 10.54 16.30
N VAL A 71 -0.59 9.43 15.60
CA VAL A 71 -1.55 8.31 15.50
C VAL A 71 -1.08 7.17 16.41
N ASP A 72 -1.87 6.84 17.42
CA ASP A 72 -1.52 5.83 18.43
C ASP A 72 -1.33 4.42 17.84
N THR A 73 -2.04 4.10 16.74
CA THR A 73 -1.99 2.78 16.10
C THR A 73 -0.78 2.59 15.17
N TYR A 74 0.02 3.64 14.96
CA TYR A 74 1.10 3.63 13.95
C TYR A 74 2.06 2.44 14.10
N GLU A 75 2.55 2.17 15.32
CA GLU A 75 3.51 1.09 15.58
C GLU A 75 2.89 -0.30 15.43
N ARG A 76 1.56 -0.42 15.53
CA ARG A 76 0.83 -1.68 15.28
C ARG A 76 0.61 -1.90 13.80
N ASP A 77 0.24 -0.84 13.07
CA ASP A 77 -0.18 -0.91 11.68
C ASP A 77 1.04 -0.98 10.72
N TYR A 78 2.18 -0.40 11.12
CA TYR A 78 3.41 -0.37 10.32
C TYR A 78 4.55 -1.12 11.01
N SER A 79 4.84 -2.34 10.53
CA SER A 79 5.98 -3.12 11.01
C SER A 79 7.30 -2.68 10.37
N ARG A 80 8.36 -2.60 11.19
CA ARG A 80 9.71 -2.16 10.77
C ARG A 80 10.50 -3.32 10.12
N THR A 81 9.99 -3.85 9.01
CA THR A 81 10.57 -5.03 8.32
C THR A 81 11.59 -4.70 7.23
N PHE A 82 11.73 -3.43 6.87
CA PHE A 82 12.64 -3.01 5.80
C PHE A 82 14.10 -3.06 6.25
N ALA A 83 14.91 -3.84 5.53
CA ALA A 83 16.36 -3.88 5.67
C ALA A 83 17.00 -3.10 4.51
N GLN A 84 17.75 -2.04 4.83
CA GLN A 84 18.38 -1.20 3.82
C GLN A 84 19.45 -1.98 3.03
N PRO A 85 19.33 -2.08 1.69
CA PRO A 85 20.35 -2.71 0.88
C PRO A 85 21.61 -1.84 0.81
N THR A 86 22.75 -2.47 0.48
CA THR A 86 24.04 -1.78 0.29
C THR A 86 24.09 -0.96 -1.00
N SER A 87 23.21 -1.24 -1.96
CA SER A 87 23.06 -0.50 -3.22
C SER A 87 21.78 0.34 -3.23
N TYR A 88 21.70 1.29 -4.18
CA TYR A 88 20.45 2.01 -4.40
C TYR A 88 19.31 1.09 -4.85
N ILE A 89 18.08 1.46 -4.46
CA ILE A 89 16.88 0.70 -4.73
C ILE A 89 16.51 0.89 -6.20
N HIS A 90 16.68 -0.17 -6.99
CA HIS A 90 16.10 -0.25 -8.33
C HIS A 90 14.66 -0.77 -8.22
N ALA A 91 13.73 0.13 -7.91
CA ALA A 91 12.33 -0.21 -7.74
C ALA A 91 11.71 -0.67 -9.07
N ARG A 92 11.02 -1.81 -9.03
CA ARG A 92 9.97 -2.12 -10.03
C ARG A 92 8.67 -1.50 -9.55
N GLY A 93 7.77 -1.17 -10.47
CA GLY A 93 6.44 -0.65 -10.10
C GLY A 93 5.73 -1.58 -9.12
N ALA A 94 4.98 -1.01 -8.16
CA ALA A 94 4.35 -1.72 -7.05
C ALA A 94 3.42 -2.89 -7.46
N ARG A 95 3.01 -2.96 -8.74
CA ARG A 95 2.16 -4.04 -9.29
C ARG A 95 2.93 -5.12 -10.04
N ALA A 96 4.26 -5.11 -9.96
CA ALA A 96 5.14 -6.10 -10.59
C ALA A 96 5.58 -7.20 -9.60
N GLU A 97 4.85 -7.36 -8.49
CA GLU A 97 5.11 -8.43 -7.52
C GLU A 97 4.97 -9.80 -8.18
N ILE A 98 5.88 -10.70 -7.80
CA ILE A 98 5.91 -12.08 -8.28
C ILE A 98 4.84 -12.84 -7.47
N GLY A 99 3.56 -12.65 -7.78
CA GLY A 99 2.44 -13.26 -7.07
C GLY A 99 1.06 -12.84 -7.59
N GLU A 100 0.00 -13.53 -7.14
CA GLU A 100 -1.39 -13.12 -7.36
C GLU A 100 -1.71 -11.98 -6.38
N PHE A 101 -1.64 -10.74 -6.86
CA PHE A 101 -1.94 -9.55 -6.06
C PHE A 101 -3.46 -9.38 -5.93
N VAL A 102 -3.94 -9.28 -4.68
CA VAL A 102 -5.36 -9.14 -4.33
C VAL A 102 -5.62 -7.67 -3.95
N ASP A 103 -6.30 -6.92 -4.82
CA ASP A 103 -6.64 -5.50 -4.58
C ASP A 103 -7.82 -5.30 -3.60
N TYR A 104 -8.53 -6.36 -3.24
CA TYR A 104 -9.76 -6.26 -2.47
C TYR A 104 -9.44 -6.29 -0.98
N ASN A 105 -9.85 -5.26 -0.24
CA ASN A 105 -9.79 -5.22 1.22
C ASN A 105 -11.22 -5.31 1.76
N LEU A 106 -11.43 -6.08 2.82
CA LEU A 106 -12.74 -6.19 3.47
C LEU A 106 -13.13 -4.83 4.08
N ASP A 107 -14.37 -4.43 3.84
CA ASP A 107 -14.99 -3.32 4.56
C ASP A 107 -15.72 -3.82 5.82
N ASN A 108 -16.28 -2.89 6.61
CA ASN A 108 -16.99 -3.25 7.84
C ASN A 108 -18.17 -4.21 7.58
N GLU A 109 -18.89 -4.06 6.46
CA GLU A 109 -20.01 -4.95 6.10
C GLU A 109 -19.51 -6.36 5.77
N ASP A 110 -18.38 -6.46 5.06
CA ASP A 110 -17.72 -7.73 4.74
C ASP A 110 -17.21 -8.42 6.02
N GLU A 111 -16.63 -7.67 6.95
CA GLU A 111 -16.12 -8.18 8.23
C GLU A 111 -17.25 -8.70 9.13
N ASP A 112 -18.35 -7.94 9.26
CA ASP A 112 -19.53 -8.35 10.03
C ASP A 112 -20.14 -9.64 9.44
N TRP A 113 -20.27 -9.70 8.11
CA TRP A 113 -20.77 -10.90 7.43
C TRP A 113 -19.85 -12.11 7.60
N LEU A 114 -18.53 -11.90 7.54
CA LEU A 114 -17.54 -12.96 7.74
C LEU A 114 -17.58 -13.49 9.17
N GLN A 115 -17.78 -12.61 10.16
CA GLN A 115 -17.97 -13.02 11.54
C GLN A 115 -19.20 -13.91 11.67
N ASP A 116 -20.32 -13.52 11.08
CA ASP A 116 -21.59 -14.27 11.12
C ASP A 116 -21.48 -15.68 10.56
N ILE A 117 -20.85 -15.85 9.39
CA ILE A 117 -20.61 -17.18 8.81
C ILE A 117 -19.68 -18.04 9.65
N ASN A 118 -18.72 -17.40 10.33
CA ASN A 118 -17.75 -18.11 11.16
C ASN A 118 -18.23 -18.37 12.59
N ARG A 119 -19.41 -17.86 13.00
CA ARG A 119 -19.96 -18.03 14.36
C ARG A 119 -20.07 -19.51 14.75
N GLU A 120 -20.59 -20.34 13.85
CA GLU A 120 -20.81 -21.77 14.14
C GLU A 120 -19.56 -22.61 13.90
N ARG A 121 -18.83 -22.35 12.81
CA ARG A 121 -17.57 -23.01 12.46
C ARG A 121 -16.69 -22.03 11.71
N LYS A 122 -15.39 -21.95 12.04
CA LYS A 122 -14.39 -21.19 11.28
C LYS A 122 -14.20 -21.79 9.88
N ALA A 123 -15.10 -21.45 8.96
CA ALA A 123 -15.19 -21.99 7.62
C ALA A 123 -14.34 -21.21 6.62
N LEU A 124 -14.12 -19.92 6.86
CA LEU A 124 -13.44 -19.02 5.92
C LEU A 124 -12.49 -18.04 6.64
N ALA A 125 -11.28 -17.87 6.12
CA ALA A 125 -10.34 -16.86 6.60
C ALA A 125 -10.54 -15.54 5.82
N ALA A 126 -10.22 -14.40 6.44
CA ALA A 126 -10.37 -13.07 5.83
C ALA A 126 -9.63 -12.96 4.48
N GLU A 127 -8.35 -13.33 4.44
CA GLU A 127 -7.53 -13.33 3.21
C GLU A 127 -8.13 -14.17 2.08
N LYS A 128 -8.79 -15.29 2.43
CA LYS A 128 -9.47 -16.14 1.44
C LYS A 128 -10.72 -15.45 0.90
N LEU A 129 -11.49 -14.77 1.76
CA LEU A 129 -12.66 -14.00 1.33
C LEU A 129 -12.24 -12.88 0.37
N GLU A 130 -11.21 -12.10 0.72
CA GLU A 130 -10.64 -11.05 -0.13
C GLU A 130 -10.26 -11.59 -1.51
N THR A 131 -9.55 -12.72 -1.53
CA THR A 131 -9.14 -13.38 -2.78
C THR A 131 -10.35 -13.79 -3.63
N ILE A 132 -11.39 -14.34 -3.01
CA ILE A 132 -12.61 -14.77 -3.74
C ILE A 132 -13.34 -13.55 -4.30
N LEU A 133 -13.60 -12.53 -3.48
CA LEU A 133 -14.30 -11.30 -3.88
C LEU A 133 -13.54 -10.58 -5.00
N HIS A 134 -12.22 -10.48 -4.88
CA HIS A 134 -11.35 -9.94 -5.93
C HIS A 134 -11.53 -10.69 -7.26
N LYS A 135 -11.47 -12.02 -7.24
CA LYS A 135 -11.58 -12.81 -8.46
C LYS A 135 -12.98 -12.74 -9.07
N LEU A 136 -14.04 -12.73 -8.25
CA LEU A 136 -15.41 -12.55 -8.74
C LEU A 136 -15.58 -11.21 -9.47
N GLU A 137 -15.05 -10.12 -8.92
CA GLU A 137 -15.05 -8.79 -9.56
C GLU A 137 -14.32 -8.81 -10.92
N VAL A 138 -13.13 -9.42 -10.97
CA VAL A 138 -12.33 -9.52 -12.19
C VAL A 138 -13.01 -10.41 -13.24
N LEU A 139 -13.60 -11.53 -12.84
CA LEU A 139 -14.30 -12.46 -13.73
C LEU A 139 -15.56 -11.83 -14.32
N ASP A 140 -16.36 -11.15 -13.51
CA ASP A 140 -17.52 -10.40 -13.98
C ASP A 140 -17.14 -9.30 -14.97
N HIS A 141 -16.06 -8.55 -14.68
CA HIS A 141 -15.55 -7.57 -15.63
C HIS A 141 -15.12 -8.21 -16.96
N LYS A 142 -14.39 -9.32 -16.93
CA LYS A 142 -14.02 -10.07 -18.14
C LYS A 142 -15.23 -10.64 -18.88
N ALA A 143 -16.30 -11.01 -18.19
CA ALA A 143 -17.54 -11.47 -18.81
C ALA A 143 -18.23 -10.31 -19.55
N ARG A 144 -18.26 -9.11 -18.95
CA ARG A 144 -18.78 -7.89 -19.58
C ARG A 144 -18.01 -7.47 -20.83
N GLU A 145 -16.68 -7.48 -20.77
CA GLU A 145 -15.82 -7.19 -21.93
C GLU A 145 -16.06 -8.19 -23.07
N ARG A 146 -16.18 -9.50 -22.75
CA ARG A 146 -16.46 -10.55 -23.74
C ARG A 146 -17.86 -10.44 -24.37
N ALA A 147 -18.84 -9.99 -23.60
CA ALA A 147 -20.20 -9.74 -24.10
C ALA A 147 -20.29 -8.49 -25.01
N GLY A 148 -19.18 -7.76 -25.21
CA GLY A 148 -19.15 -6.55 -26.03
C GLY A 148 -19.97 -5.40 -25.44
N VAL A 149 -20.26 -5.45 -24.13
CA VAL A 149 -20.96 -4.38 -23.43
C VAL A 149 -20.02 -3.17 -23.41
N ILE A 150 -20.35 -2.14 -24.19
CA ILE A 150 -19.62 -0.86 -24.24
C ILE A 150 -19.41 -0.40 -22.81
N THR A 151 -18.16 -0.07 -22.44
CA THR A 151 -17.82 0.42 -21.10
C THR A 151 -18.77 1.57 -20.75
N PRO A 152 -19.70 1.38 -19.79
CA PRO A 152 -20.66 2.41 -19.46
C PRO A 152 -19.92 3.68 -19.01
N THR A 153 -20.56 4.83 -19.05
CA THR A 153 -19.98 6.03 -18.41
C THR A 153 -20.22 5.99 -16.92
N LEU A 154 -19.38 6.69 -16.13
CA LEU A 154 -19.60 6.85 -14.69
C LEU A 154 -21.04 7.31 -14.39
N GLY A 155 -21.78 6.51 -13.62
CA GLY A 155 -23.16 6.80 -13.21
C GLY A 155 -24.23 5.88 -13.82
N SER A 156 -23.93 5.12 -14.88
CA SER A 156 -24.86 4.11 -15.40
C SER A 156 -24.84 2.84 -14.54
N PRO A 157 -26.00 2.19 -14.29
CA PRO A 157 -26.05 0.94 -13.52
C PRO A 157 -25.31 -0.18 -14.27
N ILE A 158 -24.51 -0.94 -13.54
CA ILE A 158 -23.68 -2.03 -14.06
C ILE A 158 -24.19 -3.35 -13.50
N LEU A 159 -24.88 -4.10 -14.36
CA LEU A 159 -25.43 -5.41 -14.04
C LEU A 159 -24.32 -6.46 -13.85
N VAL A 160 -24.62 -7.46 -13.03
CA VAL A 160 -23.78 -8.66 -12.85
C VAL A 160 -24.07 -9.63 -13.99
N LEU A 161 -23.05 -10.00 -14.76
CA LEU A 161 -23.17 -10.97 -15.86
C LEU A 161 -22.56 -12.32 -15.52
N LEU A 162 -21.71 -12.39 -14.50
CA LEU A 162 -21.14 -13.65 -14.04
C LEU A 162 -22.27 -14.56 -13.54
N SER A 163 -22.31 -15.79 -14.04
CA SER A 163 -23.18 -16.85 -13.51
C SER A 163 -22.46 -17.64 -12.43
N PHE A 164 -23.23 -18.30 -11.56
CA PHE A 164 -22.67 -19.11 -10.47
C PHE A 164 -21.82 -20.26 -11.01
N ASP A 165 -22.29 -20.98 -12.03
CA ASP A 165 -21.58 -22.13 -12.61
C ASP A 165 -20.23 -21.71 -13.21
N ALA A 166 -20.19 -20.58 -13.92
CA ALA A 166 -18.96 -20.03 -14.48
C ALA A 166 -17.99 -19.57 -13.38
N ALA A 167 -18.50 -19.04 -12.28
CA ALA A 167 -17.69 -18.67 -11.12
C ALA A 167 -17.10 -19.91 -10.43
N VAL A 168 -17.90 -20.96 -10.23
CA VAL A 168 -17.44 -22.24 -9.68
C VAL A 168 -16.33 -22.82 -10.54
N GLU A 169 -16.53 -22.90 -11.86
CA GLU A 169 -15.54 -23.43 -12.82
C GLU A 169 -14.22 -22.65 -12.78
N ALA A 170 -14.29 -21.32 -12.78
CA ALA A 170 -13.09 -20.48 -12.76
C ALA A 170 -12.34 -20.52 -11.42
N LEU A 171 -13.03 -20.84 -10.32
CA LEU A 171 -12.50 -20.81 -8.95
C LEU A 171 -12.29 -22.20 -8.34
N GLN A 172 -12.34 -23.28 -9.14
CA GLN A 172 -12.06 -24.65 -8.69
C GLN A 172 -10.66 -24.81 -8.06
N SER A 173 -9.70 -23.96 -8.44
CA SER A 173 -8.35 -23.96 -7.88
C SER A 173 -8.31 -23.56 -6.40
N LEU A 174 -9.32 -22.83 -5.92
CA LEU A 174 -9.46 -22.49 -4.51
C LEU A 174 -10.18 -23.64 -3.81
N THR A 175 -9.47 -24.35 -2.94
CA THR A 175 -10.00 -25.46 -2.13
C THR A 175 -11.03 -24.97 -1.10
N ILE A 176 -12.27 -24.74 -1.56
CA ILE A 176 -13.38 -24.20 -0.77
C ILE A 176 -14.54 -25.19 -0.80
N LYS A 177 -15.24 -25.30 0.34
CA LYS A 177 -16.48 -26.10 0.42
C LYS A 177 -17.57 -25.43 -0.42
N TYR A 178 -18.23 -26.20 -1.28
CA TYR A 178 -19.27 -25.71 -2.19
C TYR A 178 -20.34 -24.83 -1.50
N GLY A 179 -20.85 -25.26 -0.35
CA GLY A 179 -21.87 -24.49 0.39
C GLY A 179 -21.38 -23.11 0.86
N VAL A 180 -20.12 -23.02 1.30
CA VAL A 180 -19.51 -21.73 1.69
C VAL A 180 -19.33 -20.84 0.47
N PHE A 181 -18.87 -21.40 -0.65
CA PHE A 181 -18.71 -20.66 -1.89
C PHE A 181 -20.05 -20.12 -2.40
N GLN A 182 -21.12 -20.92 -2.31
CA GLN A 182 -22.47 -20.48 -2.66
C GLN A 182 -22.92 -19.30 -1.81
N SER A 183 -22.72 -19.34 -0.49
CA SER A 183 -23.02 -18.20 0.40
C SER A 183 -22.20 -16.95 0.05
N VAL A 184 -20.90 -17.08 -0.21
CA VAL A 184 -20.03 -15.97 -0.63
C VAL A 184 -20.51 -15.35 -1.94
N TYR A 185 -20.86 -16.19 -2.92
CA TYR A 185 -21.32 -15.72 -4.22
C TYR A 185 -22.64 -14.97 -4.11
N THR A 186 -23.61 -15.50 -3.35
CA THR A 186 -24.90 -14.82 -3.13
C THR A 186 -24.67 -13.47 -2.43
N TYR A 187 -23.87 -13.44 -1.37
CA TYR A 187 -23.52 -12.20 -0.67
C TYR A 187 -22.91 -11.16 -1.62
N TRP A 188 -21.88 -11.55 -2.38
CA TRP A 188 -21.22 -10.69 -3.35
C TRP A 188 -22.18 -10.18 -4.42
N LYS A 189 -23.02 -11.07 -4.97
CA LYS A 189 -24.00 -10.72 -6.00
C LYS A 189 -25.01 -9.73 -5.46
N ASP A 190 -25.58 -9.96 -4.28
CA ASP A 190 -26.53 -9.06 -3.65
C ASP A 190 -25.89 -7.70 -3.35
N LYS A 191 -24.65 -7.69 -2.85
CA LYS A 191 -23.87 -6.46 -2.63
C LYS A 191 -23.67 -5.69 -3.93
N ARG A 192 -23.32 -6.38 -5.02
CA ARG A 192 -23.14 -5.79 -6.35
C ARG A 192 -24.43 -5.27 -6.96
N GLU A 193 -25.54 -5.97 -6.77
CA GLU A 193 -26.87 -5.54 -7.22
C GLU A 193 -27.38 -4.34 -6.41
N ARG A 194 -27.05 -4.22 -5.12
CA ARG A 194 -27.34 -2.99 -4.35
C ARG A 194 -26.50 -1.81 -4.82
N TRP A 195 -25.20 -2.03 -5.08
CA TRP A 195 -24.27 -0.97 -5.45
C TRP A 195 -24.39 -0.50 -6.90
N GLN A 196 -24.84 -1.37 -7.81
CA GLN A 196 -24.97 -1.11 -9.25
C GLN A 196 -23.67 -0.62 -9.92
N LYS A 197 -22.52 -0.90 -9.31
CA LYS A 197 -21.18 -0.55 -9.81
C LYS A 197 -20.16 -1.59 -9.32
N PRO A 198 -19.07 -1.83 -10.07
CA PRO A 198 -17.96 -2.65 -9.61
C PRO A 198 -17.42 -2.12 -8.29
N ILE A 199 -17.10 -3.03 -7.37
CA ILE A 199 -16.59 -2.67 -6.05
C ILE A 199 -15.16 -2.14 -6.19
N LEU A 200 -14.36 -2.81 -7.03
CA LEU A 200 -12.99 -2.38 -7.32
C LEU A 200 -12.97 -1.09 -8.15
N ARG A 201 -12.38 -0.04 -7.58
CA ARG A 201 -12.28 1.29 -8.20
C ARG A 201 -11.64 1.28 -9.59
N ARG A 202 -10.70 0.36 -9.87
CA ARG A 202 -10.04 0.26 -11.18
C ARG A 202 -10.96 -0.27 -12.29
N LEU A 203 -11.99 -1.02 -11.90
CA LEU A 203 -12.97 -1.61 -12.82
C LEU A 203 -14.19 -0.70 -13.02
N GLN A 204 -14.29 0.37 -12.23
CA GLN A 204 -15.32 1.37 -12.41
C GLN A 204 -15.06 2.19 -13.67
N PRO A 205 -16.13 2.53 -14.41
CA PRO A 205 -15.99 3.28 -15.63
C PRO A 205 -15.39 4.68 -15.40
N PRO A 206 -14.65 5.21 -16.38
CA PRO A 206 -14.13 6.56 -16.28
C PRO A 206 -15.25 7.61 -16.32
N PRO A 207 -15.04 8.77 -15.68
CA PRO A 207 -15.96 9.89 -15.81
C PRO A 207 -15.99 10.43 -17.24
N PRO A 208 -17.15 10.90 -17.73
CA PRO A 208 -17.26 11.46 -19.06
C PRO A 208 -16.45 12.75 -19.19
N VAL A 209 -16.00 13.05 -20.41
CA VAL A 209 -15.12 14.20 -20.71
C VAL A 209 -15.78 15.55 -20.43
N SER A 210 -17.10 15.59 -20.59
CA SER A 210 -17.95 16.78 -20.47
C SER A 210 -18.58 16.96 -19.09
N ASP A 211 -18.33 16.07 -18.13
CA ASP A 211 -18.93 16.23 -16.80
C ASP A 211 -18.26 17.39 -16.02
N THR A 212 -19.09 18.15 -15.31
CA THR A 212 -18.74 19.40 -14.62
C THR A 212 -18.48 19.18 -13.14
N ASN A 213 -18.75 17.98 -12.61
CA ASN A 213 -18.59 17.69 -11.19
C ASN A 213 -17.11 17.85 -10.75
N PRO A 214 -16.82 18.70 -9.74
CA PRO A 214 -15.46 18.94 -9.26
C PRO A 214 -14.82 17.71 -8.59
N TYR A 215 -15.62 16.75 -8.10
CA TYR A 215 -15.12 15.53 -7.46
C TYR A 215 -14.69 14.46 -8.47
N ASN A 216 -15.01 14.63 -9.75
CA ASN A 216 -14.67 13.68 -10.81
C ASN A 216 -13.40 14.11 -11.56
N VAL A 217 -12.31 13.39 -11.29
CA VAL A 217 -10.96 13.66 -11.82
C VAL A 217 -10.53 12.60 -12.85
N PHE A 218 -9.40 12.83 -13.53
CA PHE A 218 -8.79 11.90 -14.51
C PHE A 218 -9.71 11.48 -15.68
N ARG A 219 -10.49 12.43 -16.22
CA ARG A 219 -11.34 12.23 -17.40
C ARG A 219 -10.48 11.84 -18.61
N PRO A 220 -10.72 10.70 -19.28
CA PRO A 220 -9.99 10.33 -20.48
C PRO A 220 -10.32 11.29 -21.63
N ARG A 221 -9.44 12.25 -21.92
CA ARG A 221 -9.66 13.24 -23.00
C ARG A 221 -9.14 12.76 -24.36
N GLU A 222 -8.33 11.72 -24.38
CA GLU A 222 -7.86 11.09 -25.60
C GLU A 222 -9.05 10.39 -26.29
N LYS A 223 -9.42 10.88 -27.47
CA LYS A 223 -10.39 10.14 -28.30
C LYS A 223 -9.72 8.82 -28.64
N ALA A 224 -10.28 7.68 -28.19
CA ALA A 224 -9.77 6.34 -28.48
C ALA A 224 -9.51 6.09 -29.99
N HIS A 225 -10.15 6.86 -30.88
CA HIS A 225 -9.97 6.81 -32.33
C HIS A 225 -8.84 7.73 -32.89
N ARG A 226 -8.14 8.51 -32.08
CA ARG A 226 -7.01 9.33 -32.54
C ARG A 226 -5.79 9.06 -31.69
N LEU A 227 -5.29 7.83 -31.78
CA LEU A 227 -3.85 7.62 -31.64
C LEU A 227 -3.18 8.62 -32.59
N HIS A 228 -2.46 9.61 -32.06
CA HIS A 228 -1.73 10.58 -32.85
C HIS A 228 -0.53 9.88 -33.50
N THR A 229 -0.83 9.02 -34.46
CA THR A 229 0.13 8.53 -35.42
C THR A 229 0.42 9.69 -36.34
N ARG A 230 1.48 10.46 -36.04
CA ARG A 230 2.20 11.15 -37.11
C ARG A 230 2.42 10.11 -38.20
N ARG A 231 1.73 10.23 -39.34
CA ARG A 231 1.77 9.35 -40.54
C ARG A 231 0.66 8.28 -40.72
N MET A 232 -0.57 8.47 -40.25
CA MET A 232 -1.70 7.60 -40.70
C MET A 232 -2.06 7.73 -42.20
N GLN A 233 -1.43 8.67 -42.93
CA GLN A 233 -1.60 8.80 -44.39
C GLN A 233 -0.71 7.84 -45.19
N ARG A 234 0.26 7.18 -44.54
CA ARG A 234 1.14 6.17 -45.15
C ARG A 234 1.11 4.92 -44.29
N ARG A 235 0.17 4.01 -44.56
CA ARG A 235 0.08 2.67 -43.96
C ARG A 235 1.19 1.78 -44.51
N GLU A 236 2.45 2.16 -44.30
CA GLU A 236 3.58 1.32 -44.65
C GLU A 236 3.98 0.50 -43.43
N ASN A 237 3.95 -0.82 -43.59
CA ASN A 237 4.55 -1.74 -42.62
C ASN A 237 6.05 -1.45 -42.56
N ASN A 238 6.50 -0.75 -41.51
CA ASN A 238 7.90 -0.35 -41.38
C ASN A 238 8.74 -1.58 -41.00
N VAL A 239 9.32 -2.21 -42.02
CA VAL A 239 10.18 -3.41 -41.90
C VAL A 239 11.29 -3.20 -40.88
N GLN A 240 11.91 -2.00 -40.82
CA GLN A 240 12.97 -1.71 -39.85
C GLN A 240 12.45 -1.73 -38.40
N SER A 241 11.23 -1.24 -38.16
CA SER A 241 10.62 -1.30 -36.82
C SER A 241 10.23 -2.73 -36.44
N PHE A 242 9.77 -3.53 -37.41
CA PHE A 242 9.45 -4.93 -37.23
C PHE A 242 10.69 -5.78 -36.91
N GLU A 243 11.79 -5.56 -37.63
CA GLU A 243 13.08 -6.22 -37.36
C GLU A 243 13.62 -5.87 -35.97
N LYS A 244 13.55 -4.59 -35.58
CA LYS A 244 13.91 -4.16 -34.21
C LYS A 244 13.02 -4.83 -33.16
N LEU A 245 11.72 -4.93 -33.40
CA LEU A 245 10.81 -5.65 -32.49
C LEU A 245 11.15 -7.14 -32.41
N ARG A 246 11.55 -7.77 -33.51
CA ARG A 246 12.00 -9.17 -33.52
C ARG A 246 13.28 -9.35 -32.71
N GLN A 247 14.26 -8.44 -32.86
CA GLN A 247 15.49 -8.45 -32.06
C GLN A 247 15.19 -8.31 -30.57
N VAL A 248 14.39 -7.31 -30.18
CA VAL A 248 13.96 -7.10 -28.79
C VAL A 248 13.19 -8.32 -28.25
N SER A 249 12.33 -8.94 -29.06
CA SER A 249 11.60 -10.14 -28.66
C SER A 249 12.54 -11.30 -28.34
N VAL A 250 13.56 -11.53 -29.18
CA VAL A 250 14.57 -12.56 -28.92
C VAL A 250 15.37 -12.24 -27.67
N GLU A 251 15.83 -11.00 -27.50
CA GLU A 251 16.57 -10.57 -26.30
C GLU A 251 15.76 -10.76 -25.02
N LEU A 252 14.48 -10.38 -25.02
CA LEU A 252 13.57 -10.57 -23.89
C LEU A 252 13.31 -12.04 -23.59
N GLN A 253 13.22 -12.91 -24.61
CA GLN A 253 13.11 -14.35 -24.42
C GLN A 253 14.37 -14.93 -23.79
N MET A 254 15.55 -14.50 -24.23
CA MET A 254 16.82 -14.94 -23.64
C MET A 254 16.96 -14.46 -22.19
N GLU A 255 16.67 -13.20 -21.91
CA GLU A 255 16.60 -12.62 -20.57
C GLU A 255 15.64 -13.41 -19.66
N PHE A 256 14.46 -13.77 -20.17
CA PHE A 256 13.49 -14.59 -19.45
C PHE A 256 14.08 -15.97 -19.11
N LEU A 257 14.69 -16.66 -20.07
CA LEU A 257 15.31 -17.98 -19.86
C LEU A 257 16.44 -17.92 -18.84
N ILE A 258 17.35 -16.95 -18.96
CA ILE A 258 18.46 -16.74 -18.03
C ILE A 258 17.91 -16.51 -16.63
N ARG A 259 16.95 -15.59 -16.49
CA ARG A 259 16.35 -15.27 -15.19
C ARG A 259 15.61 -16.46 -14.59
N PHE A 260 14.87 -17.21 -15.40
CA PHE A 260 14.18 -18.43 -14.98
C PHE A 260 15.17 -19.48 -14.46
N PHE A 261 16.25 -19.75 -15.21
CA PHE A 261 17.27 -20.71 -14.80
C PHE A 261 18.05 -20.25 -13.56
N CYS A 262 18.43 -18.96 -13.48
CA CYS A 262 19.08 -18.39 -12.30
C CYS A 262 18.20 -18.50 -11.05
N VAL A 263 16.90 -18.21 -11.14
CA VAL A 263 15.96 -18.34 -10.02
C VAL A 263 15.75 -19.79 -9.62
N LEU A 264 15.60 -20.71 -10.57
CA LEU A 264 15.47 -22.13 -10.28
C LEU A 264 16.73 -22.69 -9.61
N THR A 265 17.92 -22.39 -10.15
CA THR A 265 19.18 -22.86 -9.58
C THR A 265 19.45 -22.29 -8.19
N THR A 266 19.18 -21.00 -7.95
CA THR A 266 19.29 -20.43 -6.59
C THR A 266 18.24 -20.99 -5.62
N ARG A 267 16.98 -21.17 -6.04
CA ARG A 267 15.94 -21.78 -5.21
C ARG A 267 16.25 -23.24 -4.88
N ASN A 268 16.65 -24.01 -5.87
CA ASN A 268 17.01 -25.42 -5.69
C ASN A 268 18.22 -25.56 -4.78
N LYS A 269 19.31 -24.80 -5.00
CA LYS A 269 20.49 -24.77 -4.10
C LYS A 269 20.11 -24.40 -2.66
N LYS A 270 19.28 -23.37 -2.46
CA LYS A 270 18.79 -23.00 -1.13
C LYS A 270 17.96 -24.10 -0.46
N GLN A 271 17.09 -24.77 -1.22
CA GLN A 271 16.29 -25.89 -0.70
C GLN A 271 17.13 -27.13 -0.38
N THR A 272 18.13 -27.49 -1.20
CA THR A 272 19.04 -28.60 -0.89
C THR A 272 19.91 -28.30 0.32
N ILE A 273 20.48 -27.09 0.41
CA ILE A 273 21.27 -26.67 1.58
C ILE A 273 20.40 -26.67 2.84
N ALA A 274 19.16 -26.16 2.77
CA ALA A 274 18.23 -26.16 3.90
C ALA A 274 17.83 -27.58 4.33
N LYS A 275 17.56 -28.49 3.37
CA LYS A 275 17.23 -29.89 3.66
C LYS A 275 18.43 -30.64 4.23
N GLN A 276 19.62 -30.50 3.65
CA GLN A 276 20.85 -31.12 4.15
C GLN A 276 21.22 -30.57 5.54
N GLY A 277 21.12 -29.25 5.74
CA GLY A 277 21.33 -28.62 7.04
C GLY A 277 20.33 -29.11 8.10
N PHE A 278 19.05 -29.26 7.74
CA PHE A 278 18.03 -29.82 8.63
C PHE A 278 18.28 -31.30 8.95
N HIS A 279 18.64 -32.12 7.95
CA HIS A 279 18.97 -33.53 8.17
C HIS A 279 20.24 -33.71 9.01
N LEU A 280 21.29 -32.94 8.79
CA LEU A 280 22.48 -32.95 9.64
C LEU A 280 22.17 -32.47 11.06
N TRP A 281 21.37 -31.41 11.21
CA TRP A 281 20.95 -30.92 12.51
C TRP A 281 20.11 -31.97 13.27
N LEU A 282 19.16 -32.61 12.60
CA LEU A 282 18.33 -33.68 13.16
C LEU A 282 19.20 -34.89 13.53
N PHE A 283 20.13 -35.28 12.66
CA PHE A 283 21.03 -36.40 12.91
C PHE A 283 21.97 -36.13 14.09
N TYR A 284 22.72 -35.02 14.08
CA TYR A 284 23.73 -34.76 15.10
C TYR A 284 23.17 -34.26 16.43
N ARG A 285 22.03 -33.54 16.41
CA ARG A 285 21.51 -32.88 17.62
C ARG A 285 20.35 -33.61 18.26
N VAL A 286 19.60 -34.40 17.49
CA VAL A 286 18.41 -35.12 17.99
C VAL A 286 18.64 -36.62 18.02
N LEU A 287 19.30 -37.23 17.03
CA LEU A 287 19.43 -38.69 16.93
C LEU A 287 20.75 -39.24 17.49
N ALA A 288 21.87 -38.58 17.23
CA ALA A 288 23.21 -39.00 17.65
C ALA A 288 23.38 -39.14 19.19
N PRO A 289 22.73 -38.33 20.05
CA PRO A 289 22.79 -38.53 21.51
C PRO A 289 22.15 -39.83 21.99
N TYR A 290 21.24 -40.42 21.21
CA TYR A 290 20.51 -41.64 21.54
C TYR A 290 21.01 -42.86 20.75
N TRP A 291 22.05 -42.69 19.93
CA TRP A 291 22.68 -43.80 19.21
C TRP A 291 23.68 -44.50 20.14
N PRO A 292 23.59 -45.83 20.35
CA PRO A 292 24.50 -46.53 21.24
C PRO A 292 25.93 -46.40 20.70
N ARG A 293 26.85 -45.92 21.54
CA ARG A 293 28.28 -45.90 21.21
C ARG A 293 28.73 -47.35 21.00
N PRO A 294 29.41 -47.68 19.89
CA PRO A 294 29.93 -49.03 19.70
C PRO A 294 30.92 -49.33 20.83
N LEU A 295 30.70 -50.45 21.51
CA LEU A 295 31.59 -51.02 22.52
C LEU A 295 32.99 -51.16 21.92
N CYS A 296 34.00 -50.71 22.68
CA CYS A 296 35.40 -50.79 22.32
C CYS A 296 35.77 -52.25 22.03
N TYR A 297 36.45 -52.49 20.91
CA TYR A 297 36.80 -53.81 20.39
C TYR A 297 37.99 -54.47 21.12
N ASP A 298 38.14 -54.20 22.42
CA ASP A 298 39.26 -54.70 23.24
C ASP A 298 38.85 -55.82 24.22
N ASP A 299 37.55 -56.05 24.44
CA ASP A 299 37.08 -57.08 25.41
C ASP A 299 36.84 -58.47 24.81
N LEU A 300 37.07 -58.70 23.51
CA LEU A 300 36.81 -59.99 22.84
C LEU A 300 38.07 -60.86 22.62
N ALA A 301 39.24 -60.45 23.10
CA ALA A 301 40.50 -61.17 22.92
C ALA A 301 40.89 -62.13 24.07
N GLN A 302 40.02 -62.37 25.06
CA GLN A 302 40.36 -63.18 26.25
C GLN A 302 39.63 -64.52 26.42
N HIS A 303 38.80 -64.98 25.47
CA HIS A 303 38.12 -66.28 25.62
C HIS A 303 38.04 -67.14 24.34
N LEU A 304 39.20 -67.41 23.75
CA LEU A 304 39.43 -68.63 22.97
C LEU A 304 40.76 -69.27 23.42
N SER A 305 40.67 -69.98 24.55
CA SER A 305 41.56 -71.05 24.99
C SER A 305 40.69 -72.17 25.53
#